data_AF-A0A0K1P5Q6-F1
#
_entry.id   AF-A0A0K1P5Q6-F1
#
_cell.length_a   1.000
_cell.length_b   1.000
_cell.length_c   1.000
_cell.angle_alpha   90.00
_cell.angle_beta   90.00
_cell.angle_gamma   90.00
#
_symmetry.space_group_name_H-M   'P 1'
#
loop_
_entity.id
_entity.type
_entity.pdbx_description
1 polymer ?
#
loop_
_entity_poly.entity_id
_entity_poly.type
_entity_poly.pdbx_seq_one_letter_code
_entity_poly.pdbx_strand_id
1 'polypeptide(L)'
;MFRWFNLFQSNFYNIKFVENSLLYLELEYNDLIISNAIANINYFVKNIYALDNILDNSNYIIESKFNTLIYHFRIINHLQNQLKGSCINIQK
;
A
#
# COMPACT_ATOMS: atom_id res chain seq x y z
N MET A 1 -26.28 5.26 -4.55
CA MET A 1 -25.61 6.19 -5.49
C MET A 1 -24.14 5.78 -5.56
N PHE A 2 -23.71 5.10 -6.64
CA PHE A 2 -22.30 4.74 -6.80
C PHE A 2 -21.53 6.02 -7.09
N ARG A 3 -20.73 6.49 -6.11
CA ARG A 3 -19.73 7.52 -6.38
C ARG A 3 -18.62 6.85 -7.18
N TRP A 4 -18.49 7.25 -8.44
CA TRP A 4 -17.35 6.89 -9.27
C TRP A 4 -16.13 7.60 -8.67
N PHE A 5 -15.07 6.85 -8.42
CA PHE A 5 -13.81 7.43 -7.99
C PHE A 5 -13.24 8.27 -9.14
N ASN A 6 -12.71 9.45 -8.83
CA ASN A 6 -11.89 10.18 -9.78
C ASN A 6 -10.58 9.42 -9.99
N LEU A 7 -10.10 9.39 -11.22
CA LEU A 7 -8.89 8.69 -11.60
C LEU A 7 -7.90 9.64 -12.26
N PHE A 8 -6.62 9.49 -11.95
CA PHE A 8 -5.53 10.18 -12.66
C PHE A 8 -4.59 9.18 -13.33
N GLN A 9 -3.97 9.60 -14.43
CA GLN A 9 -3.10 8.77 -15.25
C GLN A 9 -1.68 8.72 -14.68
N SER A 10 -1.05 7.54 -14.67
CA SER A 10 0.39 7.41 -14.42
C SER A 10 1.18 8.10 -15.53
N ASN A 11 2.28 8.75 -15.17
CA ASN A 11 3.17 9.41 -16.13
C ASN A 11 4.01 8.41 -16.96
N PHE A 12 4.23 7.20 -16.45
CA PHE A 12 5.19 6.24 -17.01
C PHE A 12 4.52 5.01 -17.62
N TYR A 13 3.37 4.60 -17.10
CA TYR A 13 2.68 3.39 -17.53
C TYR A 13 1.22 3.67 -17.89
N ASN A 14 0.61 2.76 -18.67
CA ASN A 14 -0.82 2.82 -18.97
C ASN A 14 -1.67 2.31 -17.79
N ILE A 15 -1.51 2.95 -16.63
CA ILE A 15 -2.18 2.63 -15.37
C ILE A 15 -2.88 3.90 -14.87
N LYS A 16 -4.05 3.74 -14.27
CA LYS A 16 -4.79 4.83 -13.62
C LYS A 16 -4.87 4.59 -12.12
N PHE A 17 -4.73 5.67 -11.37
CA PHE A 17 -4.75 5.68 -9.92
C PHE A 17 -6.02 6.33 -9.39
N VAL A 18 -6.49 5.86 -8.23
CA VAL A 18 -7.62 6.45 -7.52
C VAL A 18 -7.17 7.74 -6.83
N GLU A 19 -7.76 8.86 -7.22
CA GLU A 19 -7.49 10.16 -6.60
C GLU A 19 -7.75 10.10 -5.09
N ASN A 20 -6.92 10.80 -4.30
CA ASN A 20 -6.93 10.83 -2.83
C ASN A 20 -6.45 9.54 -2.14
N SER A 21 -5.87 8.59 -2.88
CA SER A 21 -5.13 7.50 -2.22
C SER A 21 -3.87 8.05 -1.55
N LEU A 22 -3.52 7.52 -0.38
CA LEU A 22 -2.37 7.99 0.41
C LEU A 22 -1.02 7.49 -0.16
N LEU A 23 -1.04 6.34 -0.82
CA LEU A 23 0.12 5.64 -1.35
C LEU A 23 -0.24 5.04 -2.72
N TYR A 24 0.67 5.18 -3.68
CA TYR A 24 0.57 4.62 -5.02
C TYR A 24 1.82 3.79 -5.33
N LEU A 25 1.63 2.65 -5.98
CA LEU A 25 2.71 1.77 -6.43
C LEU A 25 2.61 1.56 -7.93
N GLU A 26 3.70 1.77 -8.64
CA GLU A 26 3.85 1.32 -10.02
C GLU A 26 4.54 -0.03 -10.04
N LEU A 27 3.84 -1.00 -10.63
CA LEU A 27 4.20 -2.40 -10.59
C LEU A 27 4.41 -2.91 -12.01
N GLU A 28 5.53 -3.58 -12.26
CA GLU A 28 5.76 -4.33 -13.49
C GLU A 28 5.52 -5.81 -13.22
N TYR A 29 4.76 -6.48 -14.09
CA TYR A 29 4.53 -7.91 -13.99
C TYR A 29 5.86 -8.67 -14.03
N ASN A 30 6.03 -9.60 -13.09
CA ASN A 30 7.18 -10.51 -13.08
C ASN A 30 6.76 -11.92 -13.46
N ASP A 31 5.92 -12.55 -12.63
CA ASP A 31 5.59 -13.96 -12.77
C ASP A 31 4.24 -14.30 -12.10
N LEU A 32 3.70 -15.47 -12.43
CA LEU A 32 2.45 -16.00 -11.91
C LEU A 32 2.64 -17.46 -11.47
N ILE A 33 2.31 -17.73 -10.21
CA ILE A 33 2.29 -19.08 -9.64
C ILE A 33 0.86 -19.45 -9.26
N ILE A 34 0.29 -20.45 -9.94
CA ILE A 34 -1.05 -20.96 -9.63
C ILE A 34 -0.92 -22.22 -8.77
N SER A 35 -1.54 -22.21 -7.59
CA SER A 35 -1.62 -23.37 -6.70
C SER A 35 -2.95 -23.37 -5.96
N ASN A 36 -3.58 -24.55 -5.83
CA ASN A 36 -4.86 -24.72 -5.12
C ASN A 36 -5.95 -23.72 -5.54
N ALA A 37 -6.09 -23.48 -6.85
CA ALA A 37 -7.02 -22.49 -7.43
C ALA A 37 -6.78 -21.03 -7.00
N ILE A 38 -5.59 -20.72 -6.46
CA ILE A 38 -5.14 -19.37 -6.11
C ILE A 38 -4.03 -18.96 -7.09
N ALA A 39 -4.22 -17.82 -7.76
CA ALA A 39 -3.21 -17.18 -8.59
C ALA A 39 -2.38 -16.21 -7.74
N ASN A 40 -1.10 -16.53 -7.51
CA ASN A 40 -0.14 -15.64 -6.86
C ASN A 40 0.60 -14.86 -7.94
N ILE A 41 0.26 -13.59 -8.09
CA ILE A 41 0.88 -12.72 -9.09
C ILE A 41 2.00 -11.93 -8.42
N ASN A 42 3.21 -12.09 -8.92
CA ASN A 42 4.40 -11.38 -8.47
C ASN A 42 4.66 -10.17 -9.38
N TYR A 43 5.01 -9.05 -8.77
CA TYR A 43 5.33 -7.81 -9.44
C TYR A 43 6.63 -7.20 -8.91
N PHE A 44 7.39 -6.57 -9.79
CA PHE A 44 8.48 -5.68 -9.40
C PHE A 44 7.94 -4.28 -9.13
N VAL A 45 8.26 -3.73 -7.96
CA VAL A 45 7.96 -2.33 -7.64
C VAL A 45 8.96 -1.43 -8.39
N LYS A 46 8.45 -0.55 -9.24
CA LYS A 46 9.26 0.42 -10.01
C LYS A 46 9.31 1.76 -9.32
N ASN A 47 8.15 2.29 -8.95
CA ASN A 47 8.02 3.57 -8.28
C ASN A 47 7.02 3.46 -7.13
N ILE A 48 7.29 4.24 -6.08
CA ILE A 48 6.42 4.41 -4.92
C ILE A 48 6.16 5.91 -4.79
N TYR A 49 4.89 6.30 -4.75
CA TYR A 49 4.49 7.68 -4.52
C TYR A 49 3.67 7.76 -3.24
N ALA A 50 4.01 8.68 -2.37
CA ALA A 50 3.34 8.91 -1.10
C ALA A 50 2.97 10.39 -1.01
N LEU A 51 1.88 10.69 -0.29
CA LEU A 51 1.60 12.08 0.09
C LEU A 51 2.61 12.53 1.16
N ASP A 52 3.14 13.73 1.04
CA ASP A 52 4.16 14.23 1.98
C ASP A 52 3.68 14.21 3.45
N ASN A 53 2.38 14.39 3.68
CA ASN A 53 1.80 14.41 5.02
C ASN A 53 1.73 13.04 5.72
N ILE A 54 2.06 11.96 5.01
CA ILE A 54 2.19 10.60 5.57
C ILE A 54 3.64 10.18 5.78
N LEU A 55 4.60 11.05 5.49
CA LEU A 55 6.03 10.79 5.66
C LEU A 55 6.57 11.48 6.93
N ASP A 56 7.54 10.85 7.57
CA ASP A 56 8.32 11.45 8.65
C ASP A 56 9.50 12.27 8.11
N ASN A 57 10.27 12.87 9.02
CA ASN A 57 11.44 13.69 8.65
C ASN A 57 12.55 12.90 7.93
N SER A 58 12.48 11.57 7.93
CA SER A 58 13.43 10.66 7.26
C SER A 58 12.82 10.01 6.02
N ASN A 59 11.67 10.51 5.53
CA ASN A 59 10.91 9.99 4.39
C ASN A 59 10.39 8.56 4.57
N TYR A 60 10.20 8.10 5.81
CA TYR A 60 9.51 6.83 6.09
C TYR A 60 8.02 7.06 6.27
N ILE A 61 7.24 6.05 5.90
CA ILE A 61 5.78 6.06 6.03
C ILE A 61 5.40 6.00 7.52
N ILE A 62 4.59 6.96 7.95
CA ILE A 62 3.96 6.99 9.27
C ILE A 62 2.70 6.13 9.23
N GLU A 63 2.80 4.87 9.67
CA GLU A 63 1.71 3.89 9.65
C GLU A 63 0.41 4.40 10.31
N SER A 64 0.53 5.18 11.40
CA SER A 64 -0.64 5.71 12.12
C SER A 64 -1.49 6.70 11.33
N LYS A 65 -1.00 7.19 10.17
CA LYS A 65 -1.76 8.01 9.23
C LYS A 65 -2.70 7.18 8.34
N PHE A 66 -2.52 5.87 8.28
CA PHE A 66 -3.39 4.97 7.55
C PHE A 66 -4.54 4.52 8.45
N ASN A 67 -5.75 4.49 7.88
CA ASN A 67 -6.86 3.78 8.48
C ASN A 67 -6.82 2.31 8.06
N THR A 68 -5.79 1.59 8.52
CA THR A 68 -5.50 0.23 8.08
C THR A 68 -6.57 -0.75 8.58
N LEU A 69 -7.17 -1.48 7.65
CA LEU A 69 -8.09 -2.58 7.92
C LEU A 69 -7.33 -3.90 7.85
N ILE A 70 -7.40 -4.70 8.91
CA ILE A 70 -6.91 -6.07 8.93
C ILE A 70 -8.09 -6.99 8.63
N TYR A 71 -7.98 -7.72 7.53
CA TYR A 71 -8.93 -8.79 7.18
C TYR A 71 -8.39 -10.14 7.65
N HIS A 72 -9.11 -10.79 8.55
CA HIS A 72 -8.74 -12.09 9.10
C HIS A 72 -9.98 -12.98 9.25
N PHE A 73 -9.99 -14.15 8.59
CA PHE A 73 -11.11 -15.10 8.63
C PHE A 73 -12.51 -14.48 8.42
N ARG A 74 -12.65 -13.61 7.42
CA ARG A 74 -13.90 -12.87 7.12
C ARG A 74 -14.32 -11.83 8.17
N ILE A 75 -13.44 -11.52 9.12
CA ILE A 75 -13.61 -10.46 10.10
C ILE A 75 -12.72 -9.29 9.69
N ILE A 76 -13.27 -8.08 9.74
CA ILE A 76 -12.56 -6.84 9.48
C ILE A 76 -12.34 -6.13 10.82
N ASN A 77 -11.07 -5.90 11.16
CA ASN A 77 -10.66 -5.15 12.35
C ASN A 77 -9.87 -3.92 11.94
N HIS A 78 -9.91 -2.88 12.76
CA HIS A 78 -8.97 -1.77 12.63
C HIS A 78 -7.66 -2.11 13.31
N LEU A 79 -6.54 -1.77 12.68
CA LEU A 79 -5.25 -1.81 13.33
C LEU A 79 -5.26 -0.85 14.53
N GLN A 80 -4.85 -1.32 15.70
CA GLN A 80 -4.70 -0.47 16.88
C GLN A 80 -3.40 0.33 16.77
N ASN A 81 -3.49 1.67 16.80
CA ASN A 81 -2.34 2.58 16.68
C ASN A 81 -1.45 2.68 17.94
N GLN A 82 -1.30 1.58 18.69
CA GLN A 82 -0.42 1.53 19.84
C GLN A 82 0.94 0.94 19.44
N LEU A 83 2.00 1.72 19.62
CA LEU A 83 3.37 1.26 19.42
C LEU A 83 3.68 0.15 20.41
N LYS A 84 3.96 -1.07 19.92
CA LYS A 84 4.29 -2.23 20.77
C LYS A 84 5.79 -2.49 20.93
N GLY A 85 6.63 -1.78 20.19
CA GLY A 85 8.09 -1.93 20.21
C GLY A 85 8.71 -1.57 18.85
N SER A 86 10.04 -1.66 18.74
CA SER A 86 10.78 -1.50 17.48
C SER A 86 11.23 -2.85 16.94
N CYS A 87 11.04 -3.09 15.63
CA CYS A 87 11.40 -4.37 14.98
C CYS A 87 12.92 -4.54 14.78
N ILE A 88 13.68 -3.45 14.71
CA ILE A 88 15.14 -3.47 14.56
C ILE A 88 15.72 -2.38 15.46
N ASN A 89 16.51 -2.79 16.45
CA ASN A 89 17.25 -1.88 17.31
C ASN A 89 18.67 -1.75 16.73
N ILE A 90 18.86 -0.89 15.74
CA ILE A 90 20.22 -0.59 15.25
C ILE A 90 20.85 0.32 16.31
N GLN A 91 21.62 -0.29 17.23
CA GLN A 91 22.53 0.47 18.09
C GLN A 91 23.52 1.16 17.16
N LYS A 92 23.48 2.50 17.14
CA LYS A 92 24.54 3.33 16.54
C LYS A 92 25.75 3.34 17.45
#